data_AF-A0A379FQ24-F1
#
_entry.id   AF-A0A379FQ24-F1
#
_cell.length_a   1.000
_cell.length_b   1.000
_cell.length_c   1.000
_cell.angle_alpha   90.00
_cell.angle_beta   90.00
_cell.angle_gamma   90.00
#
_symmetry.space_group_name_H-M   'P 1'
#
loop_
_entity.id
_entity.type
_entity.pdbx_description
1 polymer ?
#
loop_
_entity_poly.entity_id
_entity_poly.type
_entity_poly.pdbx_seq_one_letter_code
_entity_poly.pdbx_strand_id
1 'polypeptide(L)'
;MPWIHINDMVRAICFLLDSPTLSGPFNMTSPYPVHNDLFSATLGDVLNRPSFVRTPAFVIKAIMGESAALVLGGQQAIPKRLEEAGFQFEHIELKEALTDLLIPHTDE
;
A
#
# COMPACT_ATOMS: atom_id res chain seq x y z
N MET A 1 5.20 -3.60 5.72
CA MET A 1 3.94 -3.88 5.01
C MET A 1 4.06 -3.26 3.63
N PRO A 2 3.88 -4.05 2.57
CA PRO A 2 3.73 -3.51 1.22
C PRO A 2 2.36 -2.82 1.10
N TRP A 3 2.32 -1.66 0.46
CA TRP A 3 1.12 -0.87 0.21
C TRP A 3 1.21 -0.25 -1.18
N ILE A 4 0.10 0.17 -1.79
CA ILE A 4 0.08 0.91 -3.05
C ILE A 4 -1.19 1.78 -3.07
N HIS A 5 -1.11 2.99 -3.61
CA HIS A 5 -2.31 3.81 -3.84
C HIS A 5 -3.13 3.24 -5.00
N ILE A 6 -4.46 3.35 -4.94
CA ILE A 6 -5.34 2.76 -5.96
C ILE A 6 -5.06 3.34 -7.35
N ASN A 7 -4.79 4.65 -7.45
CA ASN A 7 -4.46 5.31 -8.71
C ASN A 7 -3.16 4.76 -9.31
N ASP A 8 -2.12 4.59 -8.50
CA ASP A 8 -0.86 4.01 -8.96
C ASP A 8 -1.03 2.54 -9.38
N MET A 9 -1.86 1.77 -8.68
CA MET A 9 -2.13 0.39 -9.08
C MET A 9 -2.78 0.32 -10.47
N VAL A 10 -3.80 1.15 -10.73
CA VAL A 10 -4.47 1.20 -12.04
C VAL A 10 -3.50 1.69 -13.12
N ARG A 11 -2.76 2.78 -12.87
CA ARG A 11 -1.77 3.32 -13.81
C ARG A 11 -0.68 2.30 -14.14
N ALA A 12 -0.20 1.55 -13.15
CA ALA A 12 0.80 0.51 -13.37
C ALA A 12 0.25 -0.64 -14.23
N ILE A 13 -1.00 -1.04 -14.02
CA ILE A 13 -1.65 -2.05 -14.87
C ILE A 13 -1.76 -1.55 -16.31
N CYS A 14 -2.25 -0.31 -16.53
CA CYS A 14 -2.32 0.28 -17.86
C CYS A 14 -0.93 0.38 -18.52
N PHE A 15 0.07 0.86 -17.79
CA PHE A 15 1.44 0.95 -18.25
C PHE A 15 2.01 -0.39 -18.73
N LEU A 16 1.76 -1.48 -17.99
CA LEU A 16 2.20 -2.82 -18.39
C LEU A 16 1.41 -3.36 -19.59
N LEU A 17 0.10 -3.07 -19.69
CA LEU A 17 -0.71 -3.46 -20.84
C LEU A 17 -0.24 -2.78 -22.14
N ASP A 18 0.22 -1.54 -22.05
CA ASP A 18 0.72 -0.77 -23.20
C ASP A 18 2.18 -1.09 -23.57
N SER A 19 2.84 -1.96 -22.80
CA SER A 19 4.28 -2.27 -22.94
C SER A 19 4.50 -3.74 -23.34
N PRO A 20 4.35 -4.12 -24.62
CA PRO A 20 4.38 -5.52 -25.06
C PRO A 20 5.73 -6.22 -24.84
N THR A 21 6.81 -5.47 -24.58
CA THR A 21 8.14 -6.01 -24.28
C THR A 21 8.32 -6.38 -22.80
N LEU A 22 7.42 -5.92 -21.92
CA LEU A 22 7.45 -6.22 -20.49
C LEU A 22 6.64 -7.50 -20.23
N SER A 23 7.26 -8.50 -19.60
CA SER A 23 6.61 -9.79 -19.34
C SER A 23 7.08 -10.43 -18.03
N GLY A 24 6.27 -11.35 -17.51
CA GLY A 24 6.48 -12.01 -16.24
C GLY A 24 5.95 -11.20 -15.04
N PRO A 25 6.33 -11.59 -13.81
CA PRO A 25 5.75 -11.02 -12.59
C PRO A 25 6.31 -9.62 -12.28
N PHE A 26 5.42 -8.73 -11.84
CA PHE A 26 5.73 -7.40 -11.32
C PHE A 26 5.12 -7.22 -9.92
N ASN A 27 5.89 -6.61 -9.01
CA ASN A 27 5.36 -6.24 -7.70
C ASN A 27 4.60 -4.91 -7.84
N MET A 28 3.31 -4.93 -7.52
CA MET A 28 2.44 -3.75 -7.50
C MET A 28 2.42 -3.12 -6.12
N THR A 29 3.56 -2.57 -5.71
CA THR A 29 3.78 -1.97 -4.39
C THR A 29 4.47 -0.62 -4.55
N SER A 30 4.20 0.31 -3.64
CA SER A 30 4.94 1.57 -3.52
C SER A 30 6.42 1.29 -3.21
N PRO A 31 7.36 2.11 -3.72
CA PRO A 31 8.80 1.90 -3.57
C PRO A 31 9.29 1.97 -2.11
N TYR A 32 8.52 2.61 -1.21
CA TYR A 32 8.90 2.83 0.19
C TYR A 32 7.96 2.08 1.14
N PRO A 33 8.22 0.78 1.41
CA PRO A 33 7.41 0.02 2.37
C PRO A 33 7.60 0.56 3.78
N VAL A 34 6.53 0.61 4.56
CA VAL A 34 6.54 1.06 5.95
C VAL A 34 6.30 -0.09 6.93
N HIS A 35 6.69 0.09 8.18
CA HIS A 35 6.28 -0.83 9.25
C HIS A 35 4.77 -0.71 9.51
N ASN A 36 4.12 -1.80 9.93
CA ASN A 36 2.68 -1.79 10.23
C ASN A 36 2.33 -0.74 11.32
N ASP A 37 3.19 -0.60 12.34
CA ASP A 37 3.02 0.38 13.41
C ASP A 37 3.01 1.82 12.86
N LEU A 38 3.91 2.12 11.91
CA LEU A 38 3.95 3.43 11.23
C LEU A 38 2.72 3.64 10.34
N PHE A 39 2.29 2.60 9.62
CA PHE A 39 1.07 2.67 8.81
C PHE A 39 -0.15 3.01 9.67
N SER A 40 -0.34 2.27 10.76
CA SER A 40 -1.46 2.43 11.68
C SER A 40 -1.46 3.80 12.36
N ALA A 41 -0.28 4.30 12.74
CA ALA A 41 -0.14 5.64 13.31
C ALA A 41 -0.48 6.73 12.28
N THR A 42 0.02 6.61 11.05
CA THR A 42 -0.25 7.58 9.97
C THR A 42 -1.72 7.61 9.59
N LEU A 43 -2.37 6.45 9.50
CA LEU A 43 -3.80 6.34 9.26
C LEU A 43 -4.63 7.01 10.35
N GLY A 44 -4.27 6.80 11.62
CA GLY A 44 -4.93 7.44 12.75
C GLY A 44 -4.78 8.97 12.76
N ASP A 45 -3.59 9.47 12.41
CA ASP A 45 -3.29 10.90 12.24
C ASP A 45 -4.16 11.53 11.15
N VAL A 46 -4.20 10.93 9.95
CA VAL A 46 -5.00 11.43 8.81
C VAL A 46 -6.50 11.47 9.12
N LEU A 47 -7.02 10.47 9.84
CA LEU A 47 -8.42 10.39 10.20
C LEU A 47 -8.80 11.20 11.45
N ASN A 48 -7.85 11.88 12.11
CA ASN A 48 -8.04 12.46 13.45
C ASN A 48 -8.60 11.45 14.47
N ARG A 49 -8.23 10.17 14.34
CA ARG A 49 -8.67 9.06 15.20
C ARG A 49 -7.45 8.33 15.76
N PRO A 50 -7.03 8.63 17.00
CA PRO A 50 -5.78 8.08 17.52
C PRO A 50 -5.77 6.54 17.57
N SER A 51 -4.68 5.95 17.04
CA SER A 51 -4.46 4.50 16.94
C SER A 51 -3.58 4.00 18.09
N PHE A 52 -4.14 3.94 19.31
CA PHE A 52 -3.38 3.55 20.51
C PHE A 52 -3.37 2.04 20.81
N VAL A 53 -4.29 1.28 20.21
CA VAL A 53 -4.46 -0.14 20.54
C VAL A 53 -3.75 -1.00 19.51
N ARG A 54 -2.66 -1.65 19.91
CA ARG A 54 -2.01 -2.68 19.11
C ARG A 54 -2.81 -3.99 19.22
N THR A 55 -3.48 -4.39 18.15
CA THR A 55 -4.24 -5.64 18.13
C THR A 55 -3.28 -6.83 18.21
N PRO A 56 -3.37 -7.70 19.23
CA PRO A 56 -2.50 -8.86 19.34
C PRO A 56 -2.71 -9.85 18.19
N ALA A 57 -1.64 -10.51 17.75
CA ALA A 57 -1.68 -11.45 16.62
C ALA A 57 -2.67 -12.61 16.82
N PHE A 58 -2.90 -13.06 18.06
CA PHE A 58 -3.87 -14.13 18.35
C PHE A 58 -5.32 -13.68 18.11
N VAL A 59 -5.64 -12.41 18.31
CA VAL A 59 -6.97 -11.85 18.04
C VAL A 59 -7.23 -11.84 16.53
N ILE A 60 -6.24 -11.41 15.75
CA ILE A 60 -6.31 -11.43 14.28
C ILE A 60 -6.46 -12.88 13.77
N LYS A 61 -5.69 -13.83 14.32
CA LYS A 61 -5.84 -15.27 14.01
C LYS A 61 -7.22 -15.83 14.37
N ALA A 62 -7.78 -15.42 15.50
CA ALA A 62 -9.11 -15.88 15.93
C ALA A 62 -10.22 -15.39 15.00
N ILE A 63 -10.11 -14.16 14.47
CA ILE A 63 -11.10 -13.57 13.55
C ILE A 63 -10.93 -14.09 12.12
N MET A 64 -9.70 -14.16 11.63
CA MET A 64 -9.40 -14.38 10.20
C MET A 64 -8.92 -15.81 9.88
N GLY A 65 -8.71 -16.67 10.88
CA GLY A 65 -8.21 -18.03 10.69
C GLY A 65 -6.86 -18.06 9.97
N GLU A 66 -6.73 -18.91 8.95
CA GLU A 66 -5.50 -19.06 8.15
C GLU A 66 -5.17 -17.80 7.34
N SER A 67 -6.16 -17.00 6.93
CA SER A 67 -5.95 -15.75 6.18
C SER A 67 -5.26 -14.67 7.01
N ALA A 68 -5.19 -14.83 8.34
CA ALA A 68 -4.39 -13.98 9.22
C ALA A 68 -2.90 -13.99 8.83
N ALA A 69 -2.40 -15.05 8.18
CA ALA A 69 -1.03 -15.13 7.70
C ALA A 69 -0.70 -14.03 6.68
N LEU A 70 -1.67 -13.56 5.89
CA LEU A 70 -1.48 -12.44 4.94
C LEU A 70 -1.33 -11.09 5.67
N VAL A 71 -2.02 -10.93 6.79
CA VAL A 71 -1.98 -9.71 7.61
C VAL A 71 -0.76 -9.68 8.53
N LEU A 72 -0.41 -10.84 9.09
CA LEU A 72 0.70 -11.01 10.04
C LEU A 72 2.04 -11.26 9.32
N GLY A 73 2.02 -11.71 8.07
CA GLY A 73 3.20 -11.92 7.23
C GLY A 73 3.61 -10.63 6.54
N GLY A 74 4.76 -10.09 6.91
CA GLY A 74 5.38 -9.00 6.16
C GLY A 74 6.21 -9.56 5.01
N GLN A 75 5.87 -9.23 3.76
CA GLN A 75 6.76 -9.40 2.61
C GLN A 75 7.32 -8.04 2.20
N GLN A 76 8.64 -7.96 2.06
CA GLN A 76 9.31 -6.78 1.49
C GLN A 76 9.28 -6.89 -0.04
N ALA A 77 8.10 -6.75 -0.61
CA ALA A 77 7.91 -6.73 -2.06
C ALA A 77 8.30 -5.34 -2.59
N ILE A 78 9.52 -5.22 -3.14
CA ILE A 78 10.03 -3.99 -3.75
C ILE A 78 9.67 -3.98 -5.24
N PRO A 79 9.14 -2.86 -5.79
CA PRO A 79 8.71 -2.75 -7.19
C PRO A 79 9.86 -2.56 -8.19
N LYS A 80 11.03 -3.16 -7.95
CA LYS A 80 12.27 -2.90 -8.72
C LYS A 80 12.08 -3.01 -10.24
N ARG A 81 11.42 -4.06 -10.72
CA ARG A 81 11.18 -4.25 -12.17
C ARG A 81 10.26 -3.19 -12.76
N LEU A 82 9.30 -2.70 -11.97
CA LEU A 82 8.36 -1.67 -12.40
C LEU A 82 9.06 -0.30 -12.46
N GLU A 83 9.93 0.00 -11.48
CA GLU A 83 10.81 1.17 -11.50
C GLU A 83 11.83 1.13 -12.66
N GLU A 84 12.49 -0.02 -12.88
CA GLU A 84 13.43 -0.23 -14.00
C GLU A 84 12.74 -0.14 -15.37
N ALA A 85 11.45 -0.46 -15.44
CA ALA A 85 10.65 -0.27 -16.65
C ALA A 85 10.30 1.21 -16.91
N GLY A 86 10.55 2.11 -15.96
CA GLY A 86 10.32 3.55 -16.08
C GLY A 86 8.96 4.02 -15.58
N PHE A 87 8.17 3.16 -14.92
CA PHE A 87 6.91 3.57 -14.30
C PHE A 87 7.17 4.61 -13.20
N GLN A 88 6.41 5.70 -13.21
CA GLN A 88 6.51 6.79 -12.24
C GLN A 88 5.30 6.76 -11.30
N PHE A 89 5.56 6.48 -10.03
CA PHE A 89 4.54 6.53 -8.97
C PHE A 89 4.14 7.98 -8.68
N GLU A 90 2.84 8.23 -8.61
CA GLU A 90 2.30 9.53 -8.19
C GLU A 90 2.21 9.63 -6.66
N HIS A 91 1.98 8.53 -5.96
CA HIS A 91 1.79 8.49 -4.52
C HIS A 91 2.88 7.63 -3.85
N ILE A 92 4.04 8.25 -3.60
CA ILE A 92 5.18 7.60 -2.93
C ILE A 92 5.16 7.78 -1.41
N GLU A 93 4.59 8.89 -0.93
CA GLU A 93 4.51 9.19 0.50
C GLU A 93 3.20 8.68 1.09
N LEU A 94 3.30 7.88 2.15
CA LEU A 94 2.13 7.23 2.74
C LEU A 94 1.10 8.24 3.28
N LYS A 95 1.56 9.32 3.91
CA LYS A 95 0.66 10.33 4.49
C LYS A 95 -0.13 11.03 3.40
N GLU A 96 0.53 11.46 2.33
CA GLU A 96 -0.11 12.09 1.17
C GLU A 96 -1.12 11.13 0.51
N ALA A 97 -0.73 9.87 0.29
CA ALA A 97 -1.61 8.85 -0.26
C ALA A 97 -2.86 8.60 0.59
N LEU A 98 -2.72 8.56 1.91
CA LEU A 98 -3.86 8.38 2.82
C LEU A 98 -4.74 9.63 2.89
N THR A 99 -4.13 10.82 2.86
CA THR A 99 -4.86 12.09 2.83
C THR A 99 -5.70 12.21 1.56
N ASP A 100 -5.13 11.93 0.40
CA ASP A 100 -5.85 11.88 -0.89
C ASP A 100 -7.04 10.91 -0.84
N LEU A 101 -6.84 9.72 -0.27
CA LEU A 101 -7.88 8.70 -0.25
C LEU A 101 -9.03 8.96 0.75
N LEU A 102 -8.74 9.62 1.87
CA LEU A 102 -9.64 9.63 3.04
C LEU A 102 -10.18 11.01 3.40
N ILE A 103 -9.51 12.09 2.97
CA ILE A 103 -9.99 13.44 3.21
C ILE A 103 -10.81 13.87 2.00
N PRO A 104 -12.08 14.29 2.19
CA PRO A 104 -12.88 14.79 1.09
C PRO A 104 -12.17 15.95 0.40
N HIS A 105 -11.88 15.80 -0.89
CA HIS A 105 -11.59 16.95 -1.73
C HIS A 105 -12.86 17.78 -1.78
N THR A 106 -12.82 18.97 -1.18
CA THR A 106 -13.94 19.89 -1.29
C THR A 106 -13.86 20.42 -2.72
N ASP A 107 -14.72 19.90 -3.60
CA ASP A 107 -14.87 20.43 -4.95
C ASP A 107 -15.29 21.92 -4.80
N GLU A 108 -14.46 22.84 -5.28
CA GLU A 108 -14.86 24.23 -5.56
C GLU A 108 -15.68 24.30 -6.87
#